data_AF-A0A9E0Z868-F1
#
_entry.id   AF-A0A9E0Z868-F1
#
_cell.length_a   1.000
_cell.length_b   1.000
_cell.length_c   1.000
_cell.angle_alpha   90.00
_cell.angle_beta   90.00
_cell.angle_gamma   90.00
#
_symmetry.space_group_name_H-M   'P 1'
#
loop_
_entity.id
_entity.type
_entity.pdbx_description
1 polymer ?
#
loop_
_entity_poly.entity_id
_entity_poly.type
_entity_poly.pdbx_seq_one_letter_code
_entity_poly.pdbx_strand_id
1 'polypeptide(L)'
;MAILVTGGAGYIGSHTCIELINAGYDVVVLDNLCNSSKESLKRVEKIVGKPVPFYEADIRDAEALKNIFEKEEIDAVIHFAGLKAVGESVVKPLEYYDNNIAGTLVLCDAMRNAGVKNIIFSSSATVYGDPAFVPITEECPKGQCTNPYGWSKSMLEQILTDLHTADPEWNVVLLRYFNPVGAHKSGTIGENPKGIPNNLMPYITQVAVGKLECLGVFGDDYDTHDGTGVRDYIHVVDLALGHVKALKKIEEKAGVCIYNLGTGNGYSVLDMVKAFGKACGKEIKYEIKPRRAGDIAACYADPAKAKAELGWEAKRGLEEMCEDSWRWQSNNPNGYEE
;
A
#
# COMPACT_ATOMS: atom_id res chain seq x y z
N MET A 1 -0.30 4.38 -22.93
CA MET A 1 -0.59 3.15 -22.16
C MET A 1 -1.69 3.51 -21.19
N ALA A 2 -2.82 2.82 -21.22
CA ALA A 2 -3.91 3.00 -20.25
C ALA A 2 -3.81 1.95 -19.14
N ILE A 3 -3.96 2.40 -17.90
CA ILE A 3 -3.73 1.61 -16.71
C ILE A 3 -5.01 1.52 -15.88
N LEU A 4 -5.51 0.30 -15.68
CA LEU A 4 -6.57 0.03 -14.72
C LEU A 4 -5.96 -0.03 -13.32
N VAL A 5 -6.35 0.90 -12.45
CA VAL A 5 -5.94 0.96 -11.05
C VAL A 5 -7.09 0.47 -10.18
N THR A 6 -7.06 -0.80 -9.78
CA THR A 6 -8.06 -1.32 -8.85
C THR A 6 -7.73 -0.88 -7.43
N GLY A 7 -8.72 -0.48 -6.63
CA GLY A 7 -8.49 0.15 -5.32
C GLY A 7 -7.95 1.58 -5.45
N GLY A 8 -8.14 2.23 -6.61
CA GLY A 8 -7.56 3.53 -6.93
C GLY A 8 -8.14 4.71 -6.15
N ALA A 9 -9.27 4.55 -5.45
CA ALA A 9 -9.78 5.56 -4.52
C ALA A 9 -9.18 5.39 -3.11
N GLY A 10 -8.46 4.30 -2.87
CA GLY A 10 -7.77 4.03 -1.60
C GLY A 10 -6.56 4.92 -1.36
N TYR A 11 -5.91 4.73 -0.20
CA TYR A 11 -4.76 5.55 0.22
C TYR A 11 -3.61 5.53 -0.79
N ILE A 12 -3.01 4.38 -1.07
CA ILE A 12 -1.86 4.27 -1.99
C ILE A 12 -2.33 4.47 -3.44
N GLY A 13 -3.50 3.93 -3.78
CA GLY A 13 -4.11 4.02 -5.11
C GLY A 13 -4.28 5.47 -5.58
N SER A 14 -4.87 6.33 -4.75
CA SER A 14 -5.13 7.74 -5.09
C SER A 14 -3.84 8.53 -5.36
N HIS A 15 -2.79 8.31 -4.56
CA HIS A 15 -1.48 8.92 -4.79
C HIS A 15 -0.84 8.38 -6.08
N THR A 16 -0.98 7.08 -6.33
CA THR A 16 -0.47 6.45 -7.55
C THR A 16 -1.17 6.97 -8.80
N CYS A 17 -2.49 7.17 -8.76
CA CYS A 17 -3.25 7.78 -9.87
C CYS A 17 -2.69 9.17 -10.24
N ILE A 18 -2.36 10.01 -9.24
CA ILE A 18 -1.75 11.33 -9.48
C ILE A 18 -0.41 11.18 -10.19
N GLU A 19 0.49 10.33 -9.68
CA GLU A 19 1.83 10.19 -10.24
C GLU A 19 1.84 9.54 -11.63
N LEU A 20 0.93 8.59 -11.89
CA LEU A 20 0.72 8.01 -13.22
C LEU A 20 0.28 9.07 -14.22
N ILE A 21 -0.71 9.89 -13.84
CA ILE A 21 -1.24 10.95 -14.70
C ILE A 21 -0.17 12.02 -14.98
N ASN A 22 0.59 12.43 -13.96
CA ASN A 22 1.69 13.37 -14.11
C ASN A 22 2.81 12.82 -15.02
N ALA A 23 2.99 11.50 -15.05
CA ALA A 23 3.92 10.81 -15.94
C ALA A 23 3.37 10.59 -17.36
N GLY A 24 2.13 11.02 -17.65
CA GLY A 24 1.53 10.97 -18.98
C GLY A 24 0.77 9.68 -19.30
N TYR A 25 0.49 8.83 -18.30
CA TYR A 25 -0.34 7.64 -18.47
C TYR A 25 -1.83 7.99 -18.38
N ASP A 26 -2.65 7.23 -19.11
CA ASP A 26 -4.10 7.24 -18.95
C ASP A 26 -4.47 6.30 -17.81
N VAL A 27 -5.38 6.74 -16.95
CA VAL A 27 -5.74 6.02 -15.72
C VAL A 27 -7.24 5.79 -15.70
N VAL A 28 -7.63 4.53 -15.47
CA VAL A 28 -9.01 4.12 -15.19
C VAL A 28 -9.03 3.55 -13.78
N VAL A 29 -9.98 3.97 -12.94
CA VAL A 29 -10.10 3.51 -11.56
C VAL A 29 -11.27 2.56 -11.39
N LEU A 30 -11.05 1.44 -10.70
CA LEU A 30 -12.09 0.57 -10.17
C LEU A 30 -11.97 0.55 -8.64
N ASP A 31 -13.05 0.82 -7.90
CA ASP A 31 -13.06 0.72 -6.44
C ASP A 31 -14.48 0.46 -5.92
N ASN A 32 -14.65 -0.45 -4.96
CA ASN A 32 -15.97 -0.72 -4.35
C ASN A 32 -16.27 0.20 -3.15
N LEU A 33 -15.35 1.10 -2.80
CA LEU A 33 -15.46 2.10 -1.74
C LEU A 33 -15.61 1.53 -0.32
N CYS A 34 -15.30 0.24 -0.13
CA CYS A 34 -15.44 -0.41 1.18
C CYS A 34 -14.56 0.26 2.25
N ASN A 35 -13.37 0.74 1.89
CA ASN A 35 -12.44 1.45 2.77
C ASN A 35 -11.86 2.74 2.14
N SER A 36 -12.65 3.40 1.29
CA SER A 36 -12.27 4.66 0.62
C SER A 36 -13.51 5.56 0.46
N SER A 37 -13.36 6.71 -0.21
CA SER A 37 -14.43 7.67 -0.49
C SER A 37 -14.34 8.19 -1.92
N LYS A 38 -15.48 8.41 -2.57
CA LYS A 38 -15.55 9.09 -3.89
C LYS A 38 -14.89 10.46 -3.88
N GLU A 39 -14.93 11.16 -2.73
CA GLU A 39 -14.28 12.46 -2.58
C GLU A 39 -12.76 12.38 -2.76
N SER A 40 -12.13 11.24 -2.44
CA SER A 40 -10.70 11.04 -2.72
C SER A 40 -10.41 11.22 -4.21
N LEU A 41 -11.20 10.60 -5.09
CA LEU A 41 -11.04 10.73 -6.54
C LEU A 41 -11.37 12.12 -7.06
N LYS A 42 -12.42 12.78 -6.54
CA LYS A 42 -12.69 14.19 -6.89
C LYS A 42 -11.51 15.10 -6.55
N ARG A 43 -10.80 14.82 -5.47
CA ARG A 43 -9.59 15.58 -5.07
C ARG A 43 -8.38 15.20 -5.92
N VAL A 44 -8.26 13.94 -6.35
CA VAL A 44 -7.29 13.54 -7.39
C VAL A 44 -7.54 14.35 -8.67
N GLU A 45 -8.77 14.38 -9.19
CA GLU A 45 -9.14 15.14 -10.39
C GLU A 45 -8.80 16.63 -10.27
N LYS A 46 -9.05 17.25 -9.11
CA LYS A 46 -8.67 18.63 -8.82
C LYS A 46 -7.14 18.83 -8.84
N ILE A 47 -6.37 17.87 -8.33
CA ILE A 47 -4.90 17.94 -8.30
C ILE A 47 -4.32 17.84 -9.72
N VAL A 48 -4.83 16.91 -10.53
CA VAL A 48 -4.31 16.68 -11.89
C VAL A 48 -4.96 17.54 -12.97
N GLY A 49 -6.04 18.26 -12.64
CA GLY A 49 -6.73 19.18 -13.55
C GLY A 49 -7.55 18.51 -14.66
N LYS A 50 -7.88 17.22 -14.53
CA LYS A 50 -8.68 16.47 -15.52
C LYS A 50 -9.53 15.39 -14.84
N PRO A 51 -10.67 14.99 -15.44
CA PRO A 51 -11.48 13.89 -14.93
C PRO A 51 -10.72 12.56 -14.98
N VAL A 52 -11.04 11.65 -14.07
CA VAL A 52 -10.50 10.29 -14.02
C VAL A 52 -11.65 9.31 -14.15
N PRO A 53 -11.71 8.49 -15.23
CA PRO A 53 -12.71 7.44 -15.36
C PRO A 53 -12.79 6.57 -14.11
N PHE A 54 -13.99 6.43 -13.56
CA PHE A 54 -14.23 5.71 -12.32
C PHE A 54 -15.39 4.74 -12.45
N TYR A 55 -15.13 3.49 -12.04
CA TYR A 55 -16.10 2.41 -11.95
C TYR A 55 -16.25 1.99 -10.49
N GLU A 56 -17.43 2.22 -9.93
CA GLU A 56 -17.79 1.71 -8.61
C GLU A 56 -18.25 0.26 -8.73
N ALA A 57 -17.31 -0.66 -8.58
CA ALA A 57 -17.53 -2.09 -8.74
C ALA A 57 -16.58 -2.90 -7.84
N ASP A 58 -16.92 -4.17 -7.64
CA ASP A 58 -16.08 -5.12 -6.90
C ASP A 58 -15.21 -5.94 -7.85
N ILE A 59 -13.98 -6.24 -7.47
CA ILE A 59 -13.09 -7.11 -8.27
C ILE A 59 -13.60 -8.56 -8.35
N ARG A 60 -14.54 -8.96 -7.47
CA ARG A 60 -15.21 -10.25 -7.52
C ARG A 60 -16.37 -10.28 -8.54
N ASP A 61 -16.77 -9.13 -9.07
CA ASP A 61 -17.83 -9.03 -10.09
C ASP A 61 -17.24 -9.23 -11.49
N ALA A 62 -17.37 -10.46 -11.99
CA ALA A 62 -16.86 -10.84 -13.30
C ALA A 62 -17.55 -10.08 -14.46
N GLU A 63 -18.84 -9.77 -14.33
CA GLU A 63 -19.59 -9.06 -15.36
C GLU A 63 -19.17 -7.58 -15.41
N ALA A 64 -19.03 -6.94 -14.25
CA ALA A 64 -18.51 -5.58 -14.18
C ALA A 64 -17.09 -5.47 -14.76
N LEU A 65 -16.19 -6.39 -14.39
CA LEU A 65 -14.83 -6.42 -14.93
C LEU A 65 -14.81 -6.61 -16.44
N LYS A 66 -15.60 -7.58 -16.95
CA LYS A 66 -15.74 -7.78 -18.40
C LYS A 66 -16.17 -6.49 -19.11
N ASN A 67 -17.21 -5.82 -18.60
CA ASN A 67 -17.71 -4.57 -19.19
C ASN A 67 -16.65 -3.46 -19.18
N ILE A 68 -15.82 -3.38 -18.15
CA ILE A 68 -14.73 -2.39 -18.07
C ILE A 68 -13.66 -2.69 -19.12
N PHE A 69 -13.21 -3.94 -19.24
CA PHE A 69 -12.22 -4.33 -20.26
C PHE A 69 -12.75 -4.25 -21.70
N GLU A 70 -14.06 -4.37 -21.92
CA GLU A 70 -14.67 -4.15 -23.25
C GLU A 70 -14.79 -2.67 -23.61
N LYS A 71 -14.97 -1.80 -22.61
CA LYS A 71 -15.18 -0.36 -22.81
C LYS A 71 -13.89 0.45 -22.85
N GLU A 72 -12.87 0.02 -22.13
CA GLU A 72 -11.60 0.74 -21.94
C GLU A 72 -10.46 -0.03 -22.62
N GLU A 73 -9.59 0.66 -23.37
CA GLU A 73 -8.41 0.07 -24.00
C GLU A 73 -7.27 -0.11 -22.98
N ILE A 74 -7.45 -1.00 -22.00
CA ILE A 74 -6.48 -1.22 -20.91
C ILE A 74 -5.25 -2.00 -21.40
N ASP A 75 -4.05 -1.50 -21.12
CA ASP A 75 -2.78 -2.16 -21.44
C ASP A 75 -2.16 -2.89 -20.24
N ALA A 76 -2.42 -2.39 -19.03
CA ALA A 76 -1.85 -2.92 -17.79
C ALA A 76 -2.76 -2.68 -16.58
N VAL A 77 -2.60 -3.51 -15.55
CA VAL A 77 -3.33 -3.40 -14.29
C VAL A 77 -2.37 -3.12 -13.14
N ILE A 78 -2.68 -2.13 -12.30
CA ILE A 78 -2.06 -1.98 -10.97
C ILE A 78 -3.10 -2.36 -9.92
N HIS A 79 -2.84 -3.46 -9.23
CA HIS A 79 -3.82 -4.10 -8.35
C HIS A 79 -3.59 -3.71 -6.88
N PHE A 80 -4.31 -2.69 -6.39
CA PHE A 80 -4.34 -2.32 -4.96
C PHE A 80 -5.54 -2.88 -4.20
N ALA A 81 -6.65 -3.18 -4.91
CA ALA A 81 -7.88 -3.65 -4.28
C ALA A 81 -7.63 -4.90 -3.42
N GLY A 82 -8.00 -4.81 -2.14
CA GLY A 82 -7.68 -5.83 -1.14
C GLY A 82 -8.01 -5.34 0.27
N LEU A 83 -8.45 -6.25 1.14
CA LEU A 83 -8.49 -5.99 2.57
C LEU A 83 -7.07 -6.06 3.15
N LYS A 84 -6.73 -5.15 4.07
CA LYS A 84 -5.34 -4.93 4.51
C LYS A 84 -5.09 -4.93 6.02
N ALA A 85 -6.12 -5.02 6.87
CA ALA A 85 -5.92 -4.91 8.31
C ALA A 85 -5.51 -6.26 8.91
N VAL A 86 -4.23 -6.38 9.32
CA VAL A 86 -3.65 -7.60 9.90
C VAL A 86 -4.51 -8.15 11.05
N GLY A 87 -4.85 -7.32 12.04
CA GLY A 87 -5.64 -7.75 13.21
C GLY A 87 -7.04 -8.23 12.83
N GLU A 88 -7.72 -7.54 11.91
CA GLU A 88 -9.04 -7.96 11.44
C GLU A 88 -8.96 -9.28 10.65
N SER A 89 -7.89 -9.50 9.87
CA SER A 89 -7.75 -10.72 9.07
C SER A 89 -7.75 -11.99 9.93
N VAL A 90 -7.26 -11.91 11.17
CA VAL A 90 -7.27 -13.03 12.11
C VAL A 90 -8.69 -13.36 12.59
N VAL A 91 -9.55 -12.35 12.73
CA VAL A 91 -10.94 -12.52 13.18
C VAL A 91 -11.91 -12.79 12.03
N LYS A 92 -11.55 -12.39 10.80
CA LYS A 92 -12.32 -12.52 9.56
C LYS A 92 -11.49 -13.18 8.44
N PRO A 93 -10.96 -14.40 8.63
CA PRO A 93 -10.06 -15.01 7.64
C PRO A 93 -10.74 -15.26 6.29
N LEU A 94 -12.02 -15.67 6.28
CA LEU A 94 -12.74 -16.00 5.05
C LEU A 94 -12.94 -14.76 4.18
N GLU A 95 -13.27 -13.62 4.79
CA GLU A 95 -13.46 -12.35 4.09
C GLU A 95 -12.15 -11.89 3.43
N TYR A 96 -11.01 -12.11 4.08
CA TYR A 96 -9.70 -11.76 3.53
C TYR A 96 -9.32 -12.68 2.37
N TYR A 97 -9.54 -14.00 2.49
CA TYR A 97 -9.27 -14.92 1.39
C TYR A 97 -10.23 -14.73 0.22
N ASP A 98 -11.53 -14.52 0.47
CA ASP A 98 -12.51 -14.24 -0.57
C ASP A 98 -12.18 -12.94 -1.32
N ASN A 99 -12.00 -11.83 -0.59
CA ASN A 99 -11.71 -10.56 -1.23
C ASN A 99 -10.33 -10.57 -1.93
N ASN A 100 -9.28 -11.05 -1.26
CA ASN A 100 -7.93 -10.94 -1.80
C ASN A 100 -7.65 -12.06 -2.80
N ILE A 101 -7.91 -13.33 -2.48
CA ILE A 101 -7.61 -14.44 -3.40
C ILE A 101 -8.66 -14.51 -4.50
N ALA A 102 -9.94 -14.74 -4.15
CA ALA A 102 -10.97 -14.97 -5.16
C ALA A 102 -11.16 -13.71 -6.03
N GLY A 103 -11.12 -12.52 -5.44
CA GLY A 103 -11.13 -11.26 -6.19
C GLY A 103 -9.98 -11.11 -7.20
N THR A 104 -8.73 -11.42 -6.83
CA THR A 104 -7.62 -11.39 -7.78
C THR A 104 -7.75 -12.46 -8.87
N LEU A 105 -8.30 -13.65 -8.56
CA LEU A 105 -8.54 -14.70 -9.55
C LEU A 105 -9.56 -14.26 -10.60
N VAL A 106 -10.67 -13.64 -10.19
CA VAL A 106 -11.68 -13.09 -11.11
C VAL A 106 -11.08 -11.97 -11.97
N LEU A 107 -10.28 -11.07 -11.37
CA LEU A 107 -9.56 -10.03 -12.11
C LEU A 107 -8.61 -10.61 -13.16
N CYS A 108 -7.80 -11.61 -12.79
CA CYS A 108 -6.85 -12.25 -13.72
C CYS A 108 -7.56 -13.01 -14.85
N ASP A 109 -8.73 -13.60 -14.58
CA ASP A 109 -9.55 -14.23 -15.62
C ASP A 109 -10.10 -13.20 -16.61
N ALA A 110 -10.63 -12.07 -16.12
CA ALA A 110 -11.10 -10.98 -16.96
C ALA A 110 -9.96 -10.39 -17.82
N MET A 111 -8.80 -10.16 -17.20
CA MET A 111 -7.57 -9.75 -17.89
C MET A 111 -7.19 -10.72 -19.01
N ARG A 112 -7.15 -12.02 -18.71
CA ARG A 112 -6.85 -13.09 -19.69
C ARG A 112 -7.81 -13.05 -20.88
N ASN A 113 -9.11 -12.92 -20.62
CA ASN A 113 -10.15 -12.91 -21.64
C ASN A 113 -10.11 -11.64 -22.51
N ALA A 114 -9.62 -10.52 -21.96
CA ALA A 114 -9.40 -9.27 -22.67
C ALA A 114 -8.03 -9.20 -23.39
N GLY A 115 -7.17 -10.20 -23.24
CA GLY A 115 -5.81 -10.18 -23.80
C GLY A 115 -4.83 -9.26 -23.07
N VAL A 116 -5.20 -8.77 -21.88
CA VAL A 116 -4.34 -7.92 -21.03
C VAL A 116 -3.53 -8.81 -20.10
N LYS A 117 -2.21 -8.81 -20.24
CA LYS A 117 -1.32 -9.74 -19.51
C LYS A 117 -0.26 -9.04 -18.65
N ASN A 118 -0.36 -7.72 -18.48
CA ASN A 118 0.55 -6.92 -17.66
C ASN A 118 -0.08 -6.60 -16.30
N ILE A 119 0.56 -6.99 -15.19
CA ILE A 119 0.08 -6.70 -13.84
C ILE A 119 1.21 -6.27 -12.90
N ILE A 120 0.96 -5.19 -12.16
CA ILE A 120 1.73 -4.79 -10.99
C ILE A 120 0.89 -5.11 -9.76
N PHE A 121 1.39 -6.00 -8.91
CA PHE A 121 0.69 -6.47 -7.73
C PHE A 121 1.22 -5.83 -6.45
N SER A 122 0.28 -5.36 -5.63
CA SER A 122 0.53 -4.87 -4.28
C SER A 122 0.78 -6.01 -3.31
N SER A 123 2.02 -6.46 -3.22
CA SER A 123 2.47 -7.39 -2.19
C SER A 123 2.85 -6.65 -0.91
N SER A 124 3.50 -7.33 0.04
CA SER A 124 3.78 -6.81 1.38
C SER A 124 5.00 -7.46 2.00
N ALA A 125 5.73 -6.74 2.84
CA ALA A 125 6.79 -7.30 3.67
C ALA A 125 6.30 -8.45 4.60
N THR A 126 4.99 -8.58 4.83
CA THR A 126 4.41 -9.71 5.58
C THR A 126 4.66 -11.08 4.96
N VAL A 127 5.01 -11.16 3.67
CA VAL A 127 5.39 -12.43 3.02
C VAL A 127 6.72 -12.99 3.55
N TYR A 128 7.53 -12.14 4.19
CA TYR A 128 8.78 -12.56 4.82
C TYR A 128 8.56 -13.16 6.22
N GLY A 129 7.36 -13.02 6.82
CA GLY A 129 7.09 -13.54 8.17
C GLY A 129 8.06 -12.96 9.21
N ASP A 130 8.67 -13.85 9.99
CA ASP A 130 9.90 -13.54 10.74
C ASP A 130 11.10 -13.71 9.79
N PRO A 131 11.72 -12.59 9.33
CA PRO A 131 12.67 -12.64 8.23
C PRO A 131 13.97 -13.34 8.63
N ALA A 132 14.58 -14.07 7.69
CA ALA A 132 15.84 -14.78 7.93
C ALA A 132 17.02 -13.82 8.22
N PHE A 133 16.96 -12.59 7.70
CA PHE A 133 17.94 -11.53 7.93
C PHE A 133 17.32 -10.15 7.69
N VAL A 134 17.90 -9.13 8.31
CA VAL A 134 17.51 -7.72 8.17
C VAL A 134 18.79 -6.88 8.03
N PRO A 135 18.92 -5.94 7.06
CA PRO A 135 17.91 -5.48 6.11
C PRO A 135 17.46 -6.55 5.12
N ILE A 136 16.18 -6.53 4.76
CA ILE A 136 15.54 -7.57 3.97
C ILE A 136 15.74 -7.28 2.48
N THR A 137 16.51 -8.12 1.80
CA THR A 137 16.63 -8.15 0.33
C THR A 137 15.55 -9.05 -0.28
N GLU A 138 15.32 -8.99 -1.60
CA GLU A 138 14.40 -9.90 -2.29
C GLU A 138 14.87 -11.36 -2.34
N GLU A 139 16.17 -11.61 -2.11
CA GLU A 139 16.74 -12.96 -1.93
C GLU A 139 16.39 -13.57 -0.56
N CYS A 140 15.82 -12.79 0.36
CA CYS A 140 15.29 -13.34 1.60
C CYS A 140 14.14 -14.31 1.24
N PRO A 141 14.21 -15.58 1.66
CA PRO A 141 13.12 -16.52 1.40
C PRO A 141 11.82 -15.99 2.01
N LYS A 142 10.69 -16.34 1.39
CA LYS A 142 9.39 -16.14 2.03
C LYS A 142 9.39 -16.91 3.36
N GLY A 143 8.91 -16.27 4.41
CA GLY A 143 8.80 -16.88 5.74
C GLY A 143 7.42 -17.44 6.00
N GLN A 144 7.23 -17.92 7.23
CA GLN A 144 5.92 -18.32 7.72
C GLN A 144 5.08 -17.07 8.02
N CYS A 145 4.04 -16.82 7.21
CA CYS A 145 3.12 -15.71 7.49
C CYS A 145 2.38 -15.94 8.81
N THR A 146 2.25 -14.86 9.61
CA THR A 146 1.68 -14.91 10.97
C THR A 146 0.17 -14.64 11.03
N ASN A 147 -0.45 -14.30 9.89
CA ASN A 147 -1.85 -13.88 9.82
C ASN A 147 -2.45 -14.12 8.41
N PRO A 148 -3.79 -14.22 8.27
CA PRO A 148 -4.46 -14.46 6.99
C PRO A 148 -4.22 -13.40 5.91
N TYR A 149 -4.05 -12.12 6.28
CA TYR A 149 -3.67 -11.08 5.31
C TYR A 149 -2.31 -11.39 4.66
N GLY A 150 -1.28 -11.67 5.47
CA GLY A 150 0.05 -12.03 4.98
C GLY A 150 0.03 -13.30 4.13
N TRP A 151 -0.72 -14.33 4.56
CA TRP A 151 -0.93 -15.54 3.78
C TRP A 151 -1.56 -15.24 2.42
N SER A 152 -2.59 -14.38 2.37
CA SER A 152 -3.21 -14.01 1.10
C SER A 152 -2.21 -13.37 0.12
N LYS A 153 -1.30 -12.52 0.61
CA LYS A 153 -0.25 -11.91 -0.23
C LYS A 153 0.78 -12.93 -0.70
N SER A 154 1.25 -13.81 0.19
CA SER A 154 2.23 -14.85 -0.14
C SER A 154 1.68 -15.87 -1.16
N MET A 155 0.40 -16.23 -1.04
CA MET A 155 -0.30 -17.11 -1.99
C MET A 155 -0.50 -16.42 -3.34
N LEU A 156 -0.87 -15.14 -3.36
CA LEU A 156 -1.04 -14.38 -4.61
C LEU A 156 0.26 -14.20 -5.37
N GLU A 157 1.38 -13.99 -4.69
CA GLU A 157 2.69 -14.00 -5.36
C GLU A 157 2.94 -15.34 -6.07
N GLN A 158 2.58 -16.47 -5.44
CA GLN A 158 2.71 -17.78 -6.07
C GLN A 158 1.78 -17.92 -7.27
N ILE A 159 0.48 -17.61 -7.10
CA ILE A 159 -0.53 -17.69 -8.16
C ILE A 159 -0.11 -16.87 -9.39
N LEU A 160 0.32 -15.62 -9.19
CA LEU A 160 0.74 -14.75 -10.30
C LEU A 160 2.03 -15.24 -10.96
N THR A 161 2.97 -15.81 -10.18
CA THR A 161 4.17 -16.46 -10.74
C THR A 161 3.81 -17.69 -11.56
N ASP A 162 2.83 -18.48 -11.11
CA ASP A 162 2.35 -19.66 -11.82
C ASP A 162 1.61 -19.29 -13.12
N LEU A 163 0.89 -18.16 -13.15
CA LEU A 163 0.30 -17.62 -14.39
C LEU A 163 1.37 -17.34 -15.45
N HIS A 164 2.47 -16.66 -15.08
CA HIS A 164 3.60 -16.46 -15.98
C HIS A 164 4.29 -17.77 -16.38
N THR A 165 4.44 -18.69 -15.44
CA THR A 165 5.07 -20.00 -15.72
C THR A 165 4.27 -20.79 -16.75
N ALA A 166 2.94 -20.76 -16.67
CA ALA A 166 2.06 -21.42 -17.63
C ALA A 166 1.93 -20.69 -18.96
N ASP A 167 2.00 -19.35 -18.94
CA ASP A 167 1.89 -18.48 -20.11
C ASP A 167 2.89 -17.31 -19.99
N PRO A 168 4.09 -17.42 -20.62
CA PRO A 168 5.16 -16.43 -20.51
C PRO A 168 4.83 -15.04 -21.08
N GLU A 169 3.67 -14.87 -21.74
CA GLU A 169 3.21 -13.54 -22.14
C GLU A 169 2.70 -12.70 -20.95
N TRP A 170 2.39 -13.34 -19.81
CA TRP A 170 2.14 -12.62 -18.57
C TRP A 170 3.39 -11.89 -18.11
N ASN A 171 3.24 -10.64 -17.72
CA ASN A 171 4.30 -9.82 -17.17
C ASN A 171 3.87 -9.34 -15.79
N VAL A 172 4.59 -9.78 -14.77
CA VAL A 172 4.16 -9.70 -13.36
C VAL A 172 5.23 -8.97 -12.56
N VAL A 173 4.88 -7.82 -12.01
CA VAL A 173 5.74 -7.10 -11.08
C VAL A 173 5.15 -7.19 -9.67
N LEU A 174 5.85 -7.87 -8.78
CA LEU A 174 5.48 -8.04 -7.38
C LEU A 174 6.20 -6.98 -6.55
N LEU A 175 5.47 -5.98 -6.09
CA LEU A 175 6.02 -4.91 -5.26
C LEU A 175 5.70 -5.18 -3.79
N ARG A 176 6.72 -5.52 -3.00
CA ARG A 176 6.60 -5.78 -1.56
C ARG A 176 6.77 -4.48 -0.78
N TYR A 177 5.65 -3.90 -0.36
CA TYR A 177 5.67 -2.65 0.41
C TYR A 177 6.01 -2.92 1.87
N PHE A 178 6.71 -1.96 2.47
CA PHE A 178 6.89 -1.91 3.92
C PHE A 178 5.75 -1.09 4.55
N ASN A 179 6.03 0.01 5.25
CA ASN A 179 5.01 0.75 5.99
C ASN A 179 4.75 2.14 5.38
N PRO A 180 3.83 2.27 4.40
CA PRO A 180 3.52 3.56 3.79
C PRO A 180 2.86 4.52 4.78
N VAL A 181 3.36 5.75 4.83
CA VAL A 181 2.88 6.88 5.65
C VAL A 181 3.03 8.20 4.88
N GLY A 182 2.62 9.33 5.46
CA GLY A 182 2.62 10.62 4.76
C GLY A 182 1.31 10.89 4.04
N ALA A 183 1.29 11.93 3.23
CA ALA A 183 0.14 12.34 2.42
C ALA A 183 0.63 13.12 1.20
N HIS A 184 -0.28 13.53 0.32
CA HIS A 184 0.11 14.43 -0.76
C HIS A 184 0.38 15.83 -0.20
N LYS A 185 1.42 16.50 -0.69
CA LYS A 185 1.86 17.82 -0.21
C LYS A 185 0.81 18.94 -0.25
N SER A 186 -0.27 18.76 -1.01
CA SER A 186 -1.41 19.69 -0.99
C SER A 186 -2.15 19.68 0.34
N GLY A 187 -2.02 18.61 1.13
CA GLY A 187 -2.86 18.35 2.31
C GLY A 187 -4.32 18.10 1.95
N THR A 188 -4.65 17.78 0.69
CA THR A 188 -6.04 17.55 0.24
C THR A 188 -6.37 16.08 0.01
N ILE A 189 -5.37 15.20 -0.09
CA ILE A 189 -5.58 13.74 -0.01
C ILE A 189 -4.57 13.16 0.98
N GLY A 190 -4.96 12.08 1.65
CA GLY A 190 -4.17 11.34 2.62
C GLY A 190 -4.89 10.08 3.08
N GLU A 191 -4.36 9.42 4.12
CA GLU A 191 -4.98 8.21 4.66
C GLU A 191 -6.21 8.57 5.50
N ASN A 192 -7.35 7.92 5.24
CA ASN A 192 -8.59 8.06 6.01
C ASN A 192 -9.23 6.68 6.22
N PRO A 193 -8.72 5.88 7.16
CA PRO A 193 -9.28 4.55 7.40
C PRO A 193 -10.67 4.68 8.03
N LYS A 194 -11.60 3.78 7.67
CA LYS A 194 -12.90 3.70 8.35
C LYS A 194 -12.74 3.04 9.73
N GLY A 195 -13.41 3.60 10.74
CA GLY A 195 -13.36 3.09 12.12
C GLY A 195 -12.06 3.43 12.85
N ILE A 196 -11.75 2.66 13.90
CA ILE A 196 -10.51 2.83 14.67
C ILE A 196 -9.34 2.33 13.80
N PRO A 197 -8.30 3.15 13.58
CA PRO A 197 -7.18 2.74 12.75
C PRO A 197 -6.43 1.54 13.30
N ASN A 198 -5.99 0.66 12.40
CA ASN A 198 -5.11 -0.46 12.75
C ASN A 198 -3.62 -0.13 12.56
N ASN A 199 -3.30 0.87 11.74
CA ASN A 199 -1.94 1.31 11.43
C ASN A 199 -1.49 2.44 12.37
N LEU A 200 -0.19 2.52 12.65
CA LEU A 200 0.38 3.47 13.62
C LEU A 200 0.10 4.94 13.26
N MET A 201 0.42 5.35 12.02
CA MET A 201 0.36 6.76 11.65
C MET A 201 -1.06 7.35 11.74
N PRO A 202 -2.12 6.73 11.19
CA PRO A 202 -3.48 7.28 11.36
C PRO A 202 -3.96 7.26 12.82
N TYR A 203 -3.46 6.36 13.66
CA TYR A 203 -3.77 6.37 15.09
C TYR A 203 -3.12 7.60 15.76
N ILE A 204 -1.83 7.84 15.48
CA ILE A 204 -1.11 9.03 15.96
C ILE A 204 -1.82 10.32 15.51
N THR A 205 -2.24 10.41 14.25
CA THR A 205 -2.90 11.61 13.72
C THR A 205 -4.24 11.84 14.41
N GLN A 206 -5.02 10.79 14.69
CA GLN A 206 -6.29 10.88 15.43
C GLN A 206 -6.10 11.31 16.89
N VAL A 207 -5.03 10.87 17.56
CA VAL A 207 -4.66 11.38 18.90
C VAL A 207 -4.31 12.87 18.81
N ALA A 208 -3.54 13.27 17.80
CA ALA A 208 -3.11 14.66 17.62
C ALA A 208 -4.26 15.65 17.33
N VAL A 209 -5.33 15.21 16.68
CA VAL A 209 -6.57 15.99 16.50
C VAL A 209 -7.60 15.80 17.62
N GLY A 210 -7.27 15.02 18.65
CA GLY A 210 -8.12 14.84 19.83
C GLY A 210 -9.32 13.91 19.65
N LYS A 211 -9.33 13.09 18.58
CA LYS A 211 -10.38 12.06 18.37
C LYS A 211 -10.14 10.81 19.22
N LEU A 212 -8.89 10.51 19.51
CA LEU A 212 -8.48 9.44 20.41
C LEU A 212 -7.69 10.05 21.57
N GLU A 213 -7.87 9.50 22.77
CA GLU A 213 -7.26 10.08 23.97
C GLU A 213 -5.77 9.74 24.10
N CYS A 214 -5.38 8.54 23.67
CA CYS A 214 -4.05 7.98 23.91
C CYS A 214 -3.70 6.90 22.87
N LEU A 215 -2.43 6.86 22.43
CA LEU A 215 -1.89 5.80 21.59
C LEU A 215 -1.44 4.59 22.44
N GLY A 216 -1.82 3.38 22.05
CA GLY A 216 -1.20 2.16 22.60
C GLY A 216 0.11 1.80 21.89
N VAL A 217 1.23 1.74 22.63
CA VAL A 217 2.54 1.26 22.16
C VAL A 217 2.73 -0.19 22.61
N PHE A 218 2.66 -1.13 21.68
CA PHE A 218 2.61 -2.56 21.99
C PHE A 218 4.01 -3.19 22.16
N GLY A 219 4.50 -3.22 23.39
CA GLY A 219 5.80 -3.79 23.78
C GLY A 219 6.91 -2.74 23.88
N ASP A 220 7.70 -2.85 24.93
CA ASP A 220 8.86 -2.01 25.29
C ASP A 220 10.10 -2.85 25.66
N ASP A 221 10.09 -4.14 25.32
CA ASP A 221 11.10 -5.13 25.68
C ASP A 221 11.66 -5.88 24.45
N TYR A 222 11.41 -5.39 23.22
CA TYR A 222 12.03 -5.94 22.01
C TYR A 222 13.55 -5.66 22.00
N ASP A 223 14.30 -6.48 21.27
CA ASP A 223 15.74 -6.26 21.04
C ASP A 223 15.95 -5.15 19.98
N THR A 224 15.57 -3.92 20.36
CA THR A 224 15.66 -2.70 19.56
C THR A 224 16.18 -1.57 20.45
N HIS A 225 16.61 -0.46 19.82
CA HIS A 225 17.33 0.60 20.54
C HIS A 225 16.54 1.29 21.67
N ASP A 226 15.21 1.21 21.65
CA ASP A 226 14.31 1.77 22.66
C ASP A 226 13.28 0.76 23.20
N GLY A 227 13.46 -0.53 22.87
CA GLY A 227 12.56 -1.61 23.27
C GLY A 227 11.26 -1.71 22.47
N THR A 228 10.94 -0.75 21.58
CA THR A 228 9.70 -0.76 20.79
C THR A 228 9.92 -1.29 19.37
N GLY A 229 8.84 -1.69 18.69
CA GLY A 229 8.93 -2.28 17.35
C GLY A 229 9.50 -1.31 16.30
N VAL A 230 10.46 -1.79 15.50
CA VAL A 230 11.13 -1.03 14.43
C VAL A 230 10.59 -1.42 13.06
N ARG A 231 10.22 -0.44 12.23
CA ARG A 231 9.67 -0.64 10.89
C ARG A 231 10.29 0.33 9.88
N ASP A 232 10.33 -0.07 8.61
CA ASP A 232 10.67 0.82 7.50
C ASP A 232 9.44 1.60 7.04
N TYR A 233 9.37 2.85 7.49
CA TYR A 233 8.33 3.77 7.06
C TYR A 233 8.76 4.43 5.76
N ILE A 234 7.87 4.40 4.77
CA ILE A 234 8.09 4.97 3.43
C ILE A 234 7.03 6.01 3.12
N HIS A 235 7.42 7.13 2.52
CA HIS A 235 6.45 8.15 2.13
C HIS A 235 5.56 7.64 0.99
N VAL A 236 4.24 7.80 1.11
CA VAL A 236 3.27 7.27 0.14
C VAL A 236 3.48 7.81 -1.28
N VAL A 237 3.95 9.05 -1.42
CA VAL A 237 4.33 9.62 -2.73
C VAL A 237 5.59 8.95 -3.31
N ASP A 238 6.57 8.59 -2.48
CA ASP A 238 7.74 7.83 -2.97
C ASP A 238 7.31 6.43 -3.41
N LEU A 239 6.41 5.81 -2.65
CA LEU A 239 5.81 4.53 -3.02
C LEU A 239 5.03 4.62 -4.34
N ALA A 240 4.21 5.66 -4.52
CA ALA A 240 3.47 5.93 -5.76
C ALA A 240 4.42 6.10 -6.96
N LEU A 241 5.50 6.86 -6.81
CA LEU A 241 6.55 6.98 -7.82
C LEU A 241 7.24 5.64 -8.11
N GLY A 242 7.33 4.73 -7.13
CA GLY A 242 7.82 3.37 -7.32
C GLY A 242 6.99 2.56 -8.30
N HIS A 243 5.66 2.74 -8.30
CA HIS A 243 4.76 2.11 -9.27
C HIS A 243 4.98 2.65 -10.68
N VAL A 244 5.11 3.97 -10.82
CA VAL A 244 5.44 4.59 -12.11
C VAL A 244 6.75 4.02 -12.66
N LYS A 245 7.77 3.87 -11.80
CA LYS A 245 9.06 3.29 -12.21
C LYS A 245 8.98 1.81 -12.52
N ALA A 246 8.12 1.06 -11.84
CA ALA A 246 7.90 -0.36 -12.09
C ALA A 246 7.28 -0.64 -13.47
N LEU A 247 6.56 0.31 -14.09
CA LEU A 247 6.06 0.18 -15.46
C LEU A 247 7.17 -0.01 -16.50
N LYS A 248 8.40 0.43 -16.21
CA LYS A 248 9.58 0.11 -17.03
C LYS A 248 9.72 -1.40 -17.24
N LYS A 249 9.47 -2.22 -16.22
CA LYS A 249 9.53 -3.69 -16.32
C LYS A 249 8.35 -4.28 -17.08
N ILE A 250 7.22 -3.58 -17.08
CA ILE A 250 6.10 -3.86 -17.96
C ILE A 250 6.50 -3.66 -19.44
N GLU A 251 7.10 -2.51 -19.75
CA GLU A 251 7.55 -2.15 -21.10
C GLU A 251 8.70 -3.06 -21.61
N GLU A 252 9.61 -3.47 -20.72
CA GLU A 252 10.72 -4.40 -21.03
C GLU A 252 10.29 -5.86 -21.22
N LYS A 253 9.03 -6.22 -20.88
CA LYS A 253 8.57 -7.62 -20.84
C LYS A 253 9.47 -8.52 -19.98
N ALA A 254 9.80 -8.03 -18.78
CA ALA A 254 10.79 -8.66 -17.90
C ALA A 254 10.33 -9.98 -17.23
N GLY A 255 9.10 -10.43 -17.46
CA GLY A 255 8.54 -11.67 -16.90
C GLY A 255 8.09 -11.47 -15.46
N VAL A 256 8.61 -12.25 -14.51
CA VAL A 256 8.32 -12.05 -13.08
C VAL A 256 9.44 -11.27 -12.42
N CYS A 257 9.12 -10.07 -11.93
CA CYS A 257 10.06 -9.22 -11.20
C CYS A 257 9.55 -8.96 -9.78
N ILE A 258 10.45 -9.03 -8.80
CA ILE A 258 10.15 -8.80 -7.38
C ILE A 258 11.01 -7.64 -6.89
N TYR A 259 10.38 -6.68 -6.21
CA TYR A 259 11.07 -5.53 -5.62
C TYR A 259 10.54 -5.20 -4.22
N ASN A 260 11.44 -4.93 -3.29
CA ASN A 260 11.15 -4.28 -2.03
C ASN A 260 11.07 -2.76 -2.24
N LEU A 261 9.93 -2.17 -1.86
CA LEU A 261 9.77 -0.72 -1.84
C LEU A 261 9.76 -0.24 -0.39
N GLY A 262 10.93 0.19 0.07
CA GLY A 262 11.20 0.74 1.39
C GLY A 262 12.31 1.79 1.31
N THR A 263 12.63 2.40 2.44
CA THR A 263 13.71 3.39 2.55
C THR A 263 15.04 2.76 2.94
N GLY A 264 15.00 1.57 3.52
CA GLY A 264 16.13 0.92 4.18
C GLY A 264 16.48 1.47 5.56
N ASN A 265 15.70 2.41 6.08
CA ASN A 265 15.86 2.96 7.41
C ASN A 265 14.74 2.46 8.32
N GLY A 266 15.11 1.78 9.42
CA GLY A 266 14.16 1.37 10.45
C GLY A 266 13.97 2.46 11.51
N TYR A 267 12.72 2.84 11.78
CA TYR A 267 12.34 3.71 12.90
C TYR A 267 11.49 2.95 13.90
N SER A 268 11.68 3.23 15.19
CA SER A 268 10.86 2.65 16.25
C SER A 268 9.47 3.31 16.34
N VAL A 269 8.59 2.76 17.17
CA VAL A 269 7.31 3.41 17.47
C VAL A 269 7.52 4.77 18.15
N LEU A 270 8.50 4.87 19.06
CA LEU A 270 8.76 6.13 19.77
C LEU A 270 9.47 7.17 18.89
N ASP A 271 10.28 6.75 17.91
CA ASP A 271 10.81 7.66 16.88
C ASP A 271 9.68 8.35 16.13
N MET A 272 8.66 7.57 15.71
CA MET A 272 7.47 8.08 15.02
C MET A 272 6.67 9.04 15.90
N VAL A 273 6.45 8.69 17.18
CA VAL A 273 5.73 9.53 18.15
C VAL A 273 6.46 10.86 18.34
N LYS A 274 7.77 10.83 18.51
CA LYS A 274 8.61 12.02 18.69
C LYS A 274 8.62 12.91 17.44
N ALA A 275 8.83 12.31 16.27
CA ALA A 275 8.84 13.05 15.00
C ALA A 275 7.48 13.67 14.69
N PHE A 276 6.39 12.94 14.95
CA PHE A 276 5.05 13.46 14.75
C PHE A 276 4.71 14.58 15.74
N GLY A 277 5.10 14.44 17.02
CA GLY A 277 4.91 15.50 18.02
C GLY A 277 5.62 16.79 17.64
N LYS A 278 6.83 16.69 17.06
CA LYS A 278 7.54 17.83 16.46
C LYS A 278 6.76 18.44 15.30
N ALA A 279 6.28 17.62 14.36
CA ALA A 279 5.57 18.08 13.16
C ALA A 279 4.24 18.78 13.48
N CYS A 280 3.49 18.29 14.47
CA CYS A 280 2.20 18.88 14.85
C CYS A 280 2.30 19.95 15.94
N GLY A 281 3.48 20.14 16.55
CA GLY A 281 3.71 21.07 17.65
C GLY A 281 2.97 20.69 18.94
N LYS A 282 2.65 19.40 19.13
CA LYS A 282 1.92 18.88 20.28
C LYS A 282 2.61 17.64 20.85
N GLU A 283 2.44 17.43 22.15
CA GLU A 283 2.78 16.15 22.76
C GLU A 283 1.74 15.09 22.35
N ILE A 284 2.20 13.95 21.85
CA ILE A 284 1.34 12.81 21.53
C ILE A 284 1.28 11.90 22.75
N LYS A 285 0.12 11.82 23.38
CA LYS A 285 -0.10 10.92 24.52
C LYS A 285 -0.02 9.47 24.07
N TYR A 286 0.75 8.67 24.79
CA TYR A 286 0.82 7.23 24.57
C TYR A 286 0.97 6.47 25.89
N GLU A 287 0.66 5.18 25.86
CA GLU A 287 0.84 4.24 26.96
C GLU A 287 1.48 2.95 26.45
N ILE A 288 2.41 2.39 27.22
CA ILE A 288 2.97 1.07 26.92
C ILE A 288 1.92 0.00 27.22
N LYS A 289 1.73 -0.90 26.26
CA LYS A 289 0.84 -2.07 26.33
C LYS A 289 1.66 -3.35 26.16
N PRO A 290 1.10 -4.52 26.55
CA PRO A 290 1.71 -5.80 26.20
C PRO A 290 1.95 -5.93 24.70
N ARG A 291 2.94 -6.74 24.30
CA ARG A 291 3.18 -7.06 22.89
C ARG A 291 1.90 -7.55 22.22
N ARG A 292 1.66 -7.10 20.99
CA ARG A 292 0.57 -7.60 20.16
C ARG A 292 1.03 -8.87 19.46
N ALA A 293 0.23 -9.93 19.56
CA ALA A 293 0.55 -11.22 18.95
C ALA A 293 0.82 -11.06 17.44
N GLY A 294 1.94 -11.62 16.97
CA GLY A 294 2.37 -11.57 15.58
C GLY A 294 3.23 -10.37 15.19
N ASP A 295 3.43 -9.38 16.07
CA ASP A 295 4.43 -8.32 15.83
C ASP A 295 5.86 -8.86 16.04
N ILE A 296 6.74 -8.50 15.11
CA ILE A 296 8.19 -8.79 15.17
C ILE A 296 8.97 -7.57 15.66
N ALA A 297 10.19 -7.79 16.15
CA ALA A 297 11.05 -6.73 16.69
C ALA A 297 11.41 -5.67 15.63
N ALA A 298 12.07 -6.08 14.55
CA ALA A 298 12.52 -5.17 13.48
C ALA A 298 12.21 -5.72 12.09
N CYS A 299 11.80 -4.86 11.17
CA CYS A 299 11.55 -5.20 9.77
C CYS A 299 11.79 -3.98 8.87
N TYR A 300 12.88 -4.00 8.10
CA TYR A 300 13.22 -2.93 7.16
C TYR A 300 13.89 -3.45 5.90
N ALA A 301 13.73 -2.72 4.79
CA ALA A 301 14.13 -3.17 3.47
C ALA A 301 15.64 -3.03 3.23
N ASP A 302 16.17 -3.75 2.24
CA ASP A 302 17.26 -3.26 1.41
C ASP A 302 16.67 -2.82 0.06
N PRO A 303 16.69 -1.51 -0.29
CA PRO A 303 16.13 -1.01 -1.54
C PRO A 303 17.11 -1.02 -2.72
N ALA A 304 18.30 -1.63 -2.58
CA ALA A 304 19.36 -1.56 -3.59
C ALA A 304 18.92 -2.08 -4.97
N LYS A 305 18.12 -3.15 -5.02
CA LYS A 305 17.61 -3.73 -6.27
C LYS A 305 16.69 -2.76 -7.02
N ALA A 306 15.74 -2.14 -6.32
CA ALA A 306 14.84 -1.14 -6.91
C ALA A 306 15.61 0.07 -7.45
N LYS A 307 16.66 0.51 -6.74
CA LYS A 307 17.56 1.57 -7.21
C LYS A 307 18.31 1.18 -8.48
N ALA A 308 18.92 0.00 -8.50
CA ALA A 308 19.72 -0.48 -9.61
C ALA A 308 18.88 -0.71 -10.88
N GLU A 309 17.73 -1.38 -10.76
CA GLU A 309 16.97 -1.84 -11.93
C GLU A 309 15.88 -0.86 -12.39
N LEU A 310 15.25 -0.14 -11.45
CA LEU A 310 14.15 0.78 -11.73
C LEU A 310 14.60 2.25 -11.75
N GLY A 311 15.81 2.55 -11.25
CA GLY A 311 16.25 3.93 -11.03
C GLY A 311 15.38 4.64 -9.99
N TRP A 312 14.84 3.89 -9.02
CA TRP A 312 13.94 4.39 -7.98
C TRP A 312 14.62 4.34 -6.61
N GLU A 313 14.47 5.40 -5.83
CA GLU A 313 14.85 5.45 -4.43
C GLU A 313 13.87 6.34 -3.69
N ALA A 314 13.54 6.01 -2.44
CA ALA A 314 12.77 6.89 -1.58
C ALA A 314 13.60 8.15 -1.25
N LYS A 315 12.95 9.31 -1.27
CA LYS A 315 13.61 10.62 -1.12
C LYS A 315 13.17 11.38 0.12
N ARG A 316 11.98 11.05 0.64
CA ARG A 316 11.35 11.77 1.74
C ARG A 316 11.66 11.04 3.04
N GLY A 317 12.24 11.78 3.98
CA GLY A 317 12.60 11.26 5.30
C GLY A 317 11.42 11.27 6.29
N LEU A 318 11.69 10.80 7.51
CA LEU A 318 10.70 10.74 8.60
C LEU A 318 10.01 12.08 8.87
N GLU A 319 10.76 13.19 8.84
CA GLU A 319 10.20 14.53 9.11
C GLU A 319 9.12 14.90 8.08
N GLU A 320 9.38 14.77 6.78
CA GLU A 320 8.42 15.09 5.70
C GLU A 320 7.19 14.15 5.76
N MET A 321 7.39 12.86 6.08
CA MET A 321 6.28 11.93 6.31
C MET A 321 5.33 12.42 7.41
N CYS A 322 5.88 12.82 8.57
CA CYS A 322 5.09 13.34 9.67
C CYS A 322 4.42 14.69 9.34
N GLU A 323 5.15 15.59 8.69
CA GLU A 323 4.64 16.91 8.28
C GLU A 323 3.47 16.80 7.29
N ASP A 324 3.60 15.95 6.26
CA ASP A 324 2.55 15.78 5.25
C ASP A 324 1.33 15.03 5.83
N SER A 325 1.56 14.01 6.68
CA SER A 325 0.47 13.38 7.43
C SER A 325 -0.28 14.38 8.34
N TRP A 326 0.45 15.26 9.03
CA TRP A 326 -0.16 16.30 9.85
C TRP A 326 -0.93 17.31 9.00
N ARG A 327 -0.33 17.81 7.90
CA ARG A 327 -0.96 18.76 6.97
C ARG A 327 -2.29 18.23 6.44
N TRP A 328 -2.32 16.96 6.05
CA TRP A 328 -3.56 16.28 5.67
C TRP A 328 -4.56 16.28 6.82
N GLN A 329 -4.19 15.73 7.97
CA GLN A 329 -5.13 15.53 9.08
C GLN A 329 -5.64 16.85 9.67
N SER A 330 -4.81 17.89 9.76
CA SER A 330 -5.18 19.19 10.32
C SER A 330 -6.16 19.94 9.41
N ASN A 331 -5.99 19.81 8.10
CA ASN A 331 -6.89 20.42 7.11
C ASN A 331 -8.18 19.62 6.93
N ASN A 332 -8.16 18.34 7.31
CA ASN A 332 -9.24 17.38 7.10
C ASN A 332 -9.46 16.57 8.39
N PRO A 333 -9.91 17.20 9.50
CA PRO A 333 -10.04 16.52 10.78
C PRO A 333 -11.01 15.32 10.70
N ASN A 334 -12.01 15.39 9.80
CA ASN A 334 -12.97 14.32 9.52
C ASN A 334 -12.66 13.55 8.22
N GLY A 335 -11.42 13.66 7.72
CA GLY A 335 -11.00 12.99 6.51
C GLY A 335 -11.74 13.50 5.28
N TYR A 336 -12.44 12.60 4.59
CA TYR A 336 -13.16 12.94 3.36
C TYR A 336 -14.64 13.28 3.56
N GLU A 337 -15.11 13.37 4.81
CA GLU A 337 -16.46 13.85 5.14
C GLU A 337 -16.51 15.39 5.06
N GLU A 338 -17.65 15.94 4.66
CA GLU A 338 -17.90 17.39 4.60
C GLU A 338 -18.18 17.99 5.99
#